data_AF-A0A1V5VQW2-F1
#
_entry.id   AF-A0A1V5VQW2-F1
#
_cell.length_a   1.000
_cell.length_b   1.000
_cell.length_c   1.000
_cell.angle_alpha   90.00
_cell.angle_beta   90.00
_cell.angle_gamma   90.00
#
_symmetry.space_group_name_H-M   'P 1'
#
loop_
_entity.id
_entity.type
_entity.pdbx_description
1 polymer ?
#
loop_
_entity_poly.entity_id
_entity_poly.type
_entity_poly.pdbx_seq_one_letter_code
_entity_poly.pdbx_strand_id
1 'polypeptide(L)'
;MPQNTIVDLSKHLLVTSLITVCLWRKYHDLRLVMISYLTGILIDVDHFFDFFYYSITAVQGKLNLLDFFKPDVYVKATNKVFVLFHGWEYLLILGLFARKFFKRIPGIFWALILPYFCHLIIDQSPFVRAPLAYFLIRRFIYNFNISAFNGH
;
A
#
# COMPACT_ATOMS: atom_id res chain seq x y z
N MET A 1 -5.54 -11.50 -4.11
CA MET A 1 -4.36 -11.19 -3.29
C MET A 1 -3.10 -11.43 -4.09
N PRO A 2 -2.03 -10.68 -3.83
CA PRO A 2 -0.75 -10.96 -4.47
C PRO A 2 -0.28 -12.36 -4.09
N GLN A 3 -0.02 -13.18 -5.10
CA GLN A 3 0.52 -14.52 -4.91
C GLN A 3 1.99 -14.48 -4.47
N ASN A 4 2.68 -13.36 -4.76
CA ASN A 4 4.09 -13.18 -4.52
C ASN A 4 4.42 -11.70 -4.29
N THR A 5 4.93 -11.37 -3.11
CA THR A 5 5.30 -10.01 -2.70
C THR A 5 6.36 -9.38 -3.60
N ILE A 6 7.28 -10.18 -4.16
CA ILE A 6 8.35 -9.67 -5.04
C ILE A 6 7.76 -9.13 -6.34
N VAL A 7 6.80 -9.86 -6.92
CA VAL A 7 6.17 -9.46 -8.18
C VAL A 7 5.37 -8.17 -7.99
N ASP A 8 4.68 -8.04 -6.86
CA ASP A 8 3.91 -6.85 -6.55
C ASP A 8 4.79 -5.63 -6.31
N LEU A 9 5.78 -5.77 -5.41
CA LEU A 9 6.78 -4.73 -5.15
C LEU A 9 7.47 -4.26 -6.44
N SER A 10 7.73 -5.17 -7.38
CA SER A 10 8.32 -4.81 -8.68
C SER A 10 7.40 -3.92 -9.52
N LYS A 11 6.08 -4.15 -9.50
CA LYS A 11 5.10 -3.29 -10.18
C LYS A 11 5.02 -1.92 -9.51
N HIS A 12 4.95 -1.88 -8.18
CA HIS A 12 4.91 -0.62 -7.43
C HIS A 12 6.18 0.19 -7.65
N LEU A 13 7.35 -0.47 -7.63
CA LEU A 13 8.63 0.16 -7.92
C LEU A 13 8.67 0.72 -9.35
N LEU A 14 8.27 -0.06 -10.35
CA LEU A 14 8.24 0.40 -11.74
C LEU A 14 7.37 1.64 -11.91
N VAL A 15 6.13 1.61 -11.43
CA VAL A 15 5.19 2.73 -11.58
C VAL A 15 5.62 3.94 -10.77
N THR A 16 6.12 3.74 -9.54
CA THR A 16 6.69 4.80 -8.71
C THR A 16 7.90 5.45 -9.38
N SER A 17 8.79 4.67 -9.98
CA SER A 17 9.95 5.20 -10.71
C SER A 17 9.52 6.04 -11.91
N LEU A 18 8.53 5.61 -12.70
CA LEU A 18 8.01 6.38 -13.83
C LEU A 18 7.43 7.73 -13.38
N ILE A 19 6.58 7.73 -12.36
CA ILE A 19 6.01 8.95 -11.77
C ILE A 19 7.12 9.86 -11.25
N THR A 20 8.10 9.30 -10.55
CA THR A 20 9.22 10.02 -9.97
C THR A 20 10.05 10.73 -11.04
N VAL A 21 10.36 10.06 -12.15
CA VAL A 21 11.09 10.67 -13.28
C VAL A 21 10.28 11.80 -13.91
N CYS A 22 8.97 11.62 -14.11
CA CYS A 22 8.10 12.66 -14.64
C CYS A 22 8.04 13.90 -13.73
N LEU A 23 7.91 13.71 -12.41
CA LEU A 23 7.88 14.80 -11.43
C LEU A 23 9.24 15.53 -11.37
N TRP A 24 10.34 14.78 -11.32
CA TRP A 24 11.68 15.37 -11.32
C TRP A 24 11.95 16.16 -12.60
N ARG A 25 11.59 15.65 -13.78
CA ARG A 25 11.74 16.38 -15.05
C ARG A 25 10.91 17.66 -15.11
N LYS A 26 9.76 17.70 -14.46
CA LYS A 26 8.87 18.86 -14.49
C LYS A 26 9.26 19.95 -13.48
N TYR A 27 9.68 19.55 -12.28
CA TYR A 27 9.90 20.46 -11.16
C TYR A 27 11.39 20.65 -10.82
N HIS A 28 12.28 19.82 -11.37
CA HIS A 28 13.73 19.82 -11.12
C HIS A 28 14.11 19.79 -9.62
N ASP A 29 13.28 19.15 -8.80
CA ASP A 29 13.43 19.13 -7.34
C ASP A 29 13.63 17.70 -6.82
N LEU A 30 14.83 17.44 -6.29
CA LEU A 30 15.21 16.12 -5.74
C LEU A 30 14.40 15.74 -4.49
N ARG A 31 13.82 16.70 -3.78
CA ARG A 31 12.93 16.39 -2.63
C ARG A 31 11.72 15.59 -3.09
N LEU A 32 11.21 15.88 -4.30
CA LEU A 32 10.08 15.15 -4.87
C LEU A 32 10.43 13.70 -5.20
N VAL A 33 11.69 13.43 -5.56
CA VAL A 33 12.17 12.06 -5.81
C VAL A 33 12.08 11.24 -4.52
N MET A 34 12.64 11.76 -3.44
CA MET A 34 12.60 11.10 -2.13
C MET A 34 11.16 10.89 -1.66
N ILE A 35 10.32 11.94 -1.70
CA ILE A 35 8.92 11.86 -1.26
C ILE A 35 8.12 10.87 -2.11
N SER A 36 8.34 10.85 -3.43
CA SER A 36 7.65 9.94 -4.34
C SER A 36 7.98 8.48 -4.04
N TYR A 37 9.25 8.14 -3.78
CA TYR A 37 9.62 6.78 -3.37
C TYR A 37 9.12 6.43 -1.97
N LEU A 38 9.22 7.36 -1.01
CA LEU A 38 8.71 7.14 0.34
C LEU A 38 7.21 6.85 0.31
N THR A 39 6.45 7.57 -0.50
CA THR A 39 5.00 7.34 -0.62
C THR A 39 4.64 6.13 -1.47
N GLY A 40 5.35 5.85 -2.56
CA GLY A 40 5.00 4.74 -3.45
C GLY A 40 5.41 3.36 -2.96
N ILE A 41 6.40 3.27 -2.04
CA ILE A 41 7.00 2.00 -1.58
C ILE A 41 6.78 1.75 -0.10
N LEU A 42 6.81 2.77 0.78
CA LEU A 42 6.67 2.50 2.22
C LEU A 42 5.25 2.06 2.62
N ILE A 43 4.26 2.18 1.74
CA ILE A 43 2.93 1.65 1.97
C ILE A 43 3.01 0.14 2.23
N ASP A 44 3.83 -0.58 1.44
CA ASP A 44 4.01 -2.04 1.53
C ASP A 44 4.62 -2.51 2.86
N VAL A 45 5.19 -1.60 3.66
CA VAL A 45 5.78 -1.95 4.95
C VAL A 45 4.73 -2.48 5.92
N ASP A 46 3.45 -2.13 5.74
CA ASP A 46 2.38 -2.66 6.57
C ASP A 46 2.16 -4.18 6.41
N HIS A 47 2.59 -4.80 5.31
CA HIS A 47 2.55 -6.25 5.13
C HIS A 47 3.40 -7.00 6.17
N PHE A 48 4.40 -6.35 6.75
CA PHE A 48 5.13 -6.92 7.88
C PHE A 48 4.20 -7.16 9.06
N PHE A 49 3.19 -6.31 9.29
CA PHE A 49 2.21 -6.50 10.36
C PHE A 49 1.41 -7.79 10.15
N ASP A 50 0.90 -8.02 8.94
CA ASP A 50 0.19 -9.25 8.58
C ASP A 50 1.07 -10.50 8.79
N PHE A 51 2.33 -10.43 8.34
CA PHE A 51 3.29 -11.51 8.51
C PHE A 51 3.63 -11.78 9.99
N PHE A 52 3.85 -10.74 10.80
CA PHE A 52 4.12 -10.89 12.23
C PHE A 52 2.89 -11.43 12.97
N TYR A 53 1.70 -10.96 12.62
CA TYR A 53 0.45 -11.48 13.19
C TYR A 53 0.30 -12.98 12.92
N TYR A 54 0.52 -13.43 11.68
CA TYR A 54 0.58 -14.85 11.33
C TYR A 54 1.65 -15.60 12.13
N SER A 55 2.84 -15.04 12.22
CA SER A 55 3.97 -15.67 12.92
C SER A 55 3.64 -15.96 14.38
N ILE A 56 2.94 -15.04 15.04
CA ILE A 56 2.54 -15.18 16.44
C ILE A 56 1.33 -16.12 16.58
N THR A 57 0.30 -15.95 15.74
CA THR A 57 -1.02 -16.58 15.96
C THR A 57 -1.19 -17.94 15.29
N ALA A 58 -0.56 -18.18 14.15
CA ALA A 58 -0.74 -19.41 13.38
C ALA A 58 0.43 -20.40 13.55
N VAL A 59 1.67 -19.90 13.69
CA VAL A 59 2.87 -20.75 13.80
C VAL A 59 3.63 -20.61 15.12
N GLN A 60 2.99 -20.02 16.13
CA GLN A 60 3.47 -19.96 17.53
C GLN A 60 4.90 -19.41 17.67
N GLY A 61 5.22 -18.37 16.91
CA GLY A 61 6.52 -17.68 16.93
C GLY A 61 7.60 -18.31 16.05
N LYS A 62 7.32 -19.41 15.34
CA LYS A 62 8.27 -20.04 14.41
C LYS A 62 8.40 -19.21 13.12
N LEU A 63 9.24 -18.18 13.17
CA LEU A 63 9.47 -17.26 12.06
C LEU A 63 10.19 -17.94 10.89
N ASN A 64 9.52 -17.99 9.74
CA ASN A 64 10.13 -18.33 8.46
C ASN A 64 10.01 -17.13 7.52
N LEU A 65 11.13 -16.45 7.27
CA LEU A 65 11.17 -15.25 6.41
C LEU A 65 10.76 -15.55 4.96
N LEU A 66 10.83 -16.81 4.50
CA LEU A 66 10.35 -17.17 3.17
C LEU A 66 8.83 -17.07 3.04
N ASP A 67 8.10 -17.16 4.16
CA ASP A 67 6.63 -17.04 4.15
C ASP A 67 6.20 -15.58 3.96
N PHE A 68 7.05 -14.60 4.28
CA PHE A 68 6.78 -13.18 4.00
C PHE A 68 6.54 -12.92 2.51
N PHE A 69 7.24 -13.65 1.64
CA PHE A 69 7.08 -13.52 0.19
C PHE A 69 5.86 -14.26 -0.37
N LYS A 70 5.04 -14.89 0.49
CA LYS A 70 3.87 -15.68 0.13
C LYS A 70 2.62 -15.19 0.87
N PRO A 71 2.02 -14.05 0.47
CA PRO A 71 0.85 -13.48 1.16
C PRO A 71 -0.32 -14.43 1.32
N ASP A 72 -0.57 -15.26 0.31
CA ASP A 72 -1.60 -16.29 0.37
C ASP A 72 -1.42 -17.27 1.55
N VAL A 73 -0.20 -17.55 2.00
CA VAL A 73 0.06 -18.45 3.13
C VAL A 73 -0.41 -17.81 4.44
N TYR A 74 0.12 -16.63 4.77
CA TYR A 74 -0.16 -16.01 6.05
C TYR A 74 -1.58 -15.44 6.15
N VAL A 75 -2.16 -14.97 5.04
CA VAL A 75 -3.54 -14.49 5.01
C VAL A 75 -4.53 -15.65 5.15
N LYS A 76 -4.36 -16.76 4.42
CA LYS A 76 -5.30 -17.90 4.53
C LYS A 76 -5.24 -18.54 5.91
N ALA A 77 -4.04 -18.60 6.51
CA ALA A 77 -3.86 -19.16 7.84
C ALA A 77 -4.57 -18.34 8.94
N THR A 78 -4.64 -17.02 8.78
CA THR A 78 -5.20 -16.12 9.80
C THR A 78 -6.63 -15.66 9.49
N ASN A 79 -7.06 -15.77 8.23
CA ASN A 79 -8.23 -15.09 7.68
C ASN A 79 -8.22 -13.57 7.90
N LYS A 80 -7.04 -12.96 8.09
CA LYS A 80 -6.86 -11.53 8.35
C LYS A 80 -6.05 -10.83 7.27
N VAL A 81 -6.40 -9.58 7.03
CA VAL A 81 -5.79 -8.68 6.03
C VAL A 81 -5.76 -7.27 6.60
N PHE A 82 -4.67 -6.93 7.28
CA PHE A 82 -4.53 -5.68 8.01
C PHE A 82 -4.12 -4.53 7.12
N VAL A 83 -3.04 -4.66 6.33
CA VAL A 83 -2.51 -3.69 5.34
C VAL A 83 -2.95 -2.24 5.63
N LEU A 84 -2.57 -1.75 6.81
CA LEU A 84 -3.16 -0.56 7.42
C LEU A 84 -2.94 0.72 6.61
N PHE A 85 -1.84 0.80 5.87
CA PHE A 85 -1.47 1.92 5.03
C PHE A 85 -2.10 1.86 3.64
N HIS A 86 -2.73 0.76 3.24
CA HIS A 86 -3.44 0.63 1.97
C HIS A 86 -4.90 1.14 2.07
N GLY A 87 -5.07 2.42 2.36
CA GLY A 87 -6.38 3.05 2.60
C GLY A 87 -6.68 4.17 1.60
N TRP A 88 -7.77 4.07 0.85
CA TRP A 88 -8.22 5.17 -0.02
C TRP A 88 -8.40 6.50 0.74
N GLU A 89 -8.73 6.43 2.03
CA GLU A 89 -8.87 7.57 2.93
C GLU A 89 -7.58 8.40 3.06
N TYR A 90 -6.41 7.76 2.96
CA TYR A 90 -5.13 8.46 3.10
C TYR A 90 -4.83 9.40 1.94
N LEU A 91 -5.41 9.21 0.74
CA LEU A 91 -5.27 10.19 -0.33
C LEU A 91 -5.79 11.57 0.08
N LEU A 92 -6.94 11.62 0.76
CA LEU A 92 -7.50 12.86 1.26
C LEU A 92 -6.59 13.45 2.35
N ILE A 93 -6.16 12.62 3.31
CA ILE A 93 -5.30 13.04 4.43
C ILE A 93 -3.97 13.60 3.91
N LEU A 94 -3.28 12.86 3.05
CA LEU A 94 -2.00 13.26 2.44
C LEU A 94 -2.17 14.51 1.58
N GLY A 95 -3.27 14.62 0.81
CA GLY A 95 -3.55 15.78 -0.03
C GLY A 95 -3.77 17.06 0.77
N LEU A 96 -4.55 16.98 1.86
CA LEU A 96 -4.77 18.09 2.78
C LEU A 96 -3.49 18.46 3.53
N PHE A 97 -2.74 17.46 4.00
CA PHE A 97 -1.45 17.64 4.66
C PHE A 97 -0.45 18.36 3.75
N ALA A 98 -0.31 17.93 2.49
CA ALA A 98 0.53 18.57 1.48
C ALA A 98 0.20 20.05 1.30
N ARG A 99 -1.10 20.36 1.12
CA ARG A 99 -1.58 21.73 0.90
C ARG A 99 -1.38 22.62 2.12
N LYS A 100 -1.60 22.08 3.33
CA LYS A 100 -1.50 22.86 4.57
C LYS A 100 -0.04 23.18 4.93
N PHE A 101 0.84 22.18 4.87
CA PHE A 101 2.19 22.30 5.44
C PHE A 101 3.29 22.55 4.40
N PHE A 102 3.08 22.17 3.14
CA PHE A 102 4.13 22.21 2.12
C PHE A 102 3.78 23.04 0.89
N LYS A 103 2.88 24.02 1.02
CA LYS A 103 2.45 24.93 -0.05
C LYS A 103 3.58 25.65 -0.80
N ARG A 104 4.79 25.71 -0.22
CA ARG A 104 5.98 26.35 -0.82
C ARG A 104 6.86 25.41 -1.64
N ILE A 105 6.56 24.10 -1.69
CA ILE A 105 7.32 23.12 -2.47
C ILE A 105 6.48 22.74 -3.70
N PRO A 106 6.78 23.30 -4.89
CA PRO A 106 6.05 22.97 -6.11
C PRO A 106 6.08 21.46 -6.37
N GLY A 107 4.93 20.88 -6.72
CA GLY A 107 4.84 19.47 -7.07
C GLY A 107 4.75 18.49 -5.90
N ILE A 108 4.90 18.93 -4.65
CA ILE A 108 4.85 18.00 -3.49
C ILE A 108 3.49 17.29 -3.34
N PHE A 109 2.40 17.99 -3.67
CA PHE A 109 1.07 17.38 -3.72
C PHE A 109 1.07 16.17 -4.66
N TRP A 110 1.64 16.30 -5.85
CA TRP A 110 1.69 15.22 -6.83
C TRP A 110 2.67 14.12 -6.44
N ALA A 111 3.79 14.47 -5.78
CA ALA A 111 4.75 13.50 -5.25
C ALA A 111 4.19 12.65 -4.12
N LEU A 112 3.19 13.13 -3.37
CA LEU A 112 2.48 12.35 -2.36
C LEU A 112 1.31 11.55 -2.96
N ILE A 113 0.55 12.18 -3.85
CA ILE A 113 -0.74 11.64 -4.32
C ILE A 113 -0.58 10.64 -5.46
N LEU A 114 0.25 10.91 -6.48
CA LEU A 114 0.30 10.06 -7.67
C LEU A 114 0.88 8.67 -7.37
N PRO A 115 2.04 8.52 -6.69
CA PRO A 115 2.58 7.21 -6.38
C PRO A 115 1.62 6.40 -5.52
N TYR A 116 1.05 7.01 -4.48
CA TYR A 116 0.08 6.39 -3.59
C TYR A 116 -1.20 5.97 -4.33
N PHE A 117 -1.76 6.84 -5.17
CA PHE A 117 -2.95 6.54 -5.97
C PHE A 117 -2.70 5.37 -6.92
N CYS A 118 -1.62 5.43 -7.70
CA CYS A 118 -1.29 4.37 -8.66
C CYS A 118 -0.97 3.04 -7.96
N HIS A 119 -0.33 3.10 -6.79
CA HIS A 119 -0.11 1.94 -5.93
C HIS A 119 -1.45 1.27 -5.58
N LEU A 120 -2.42 2.01 -5.03
CA LEU A 120 -3.74 1.47 -4.71
C LEU A 120 -4.52 0.97 -5.93
N ILE A 121 -4.38 1.59 -7.10
CA ILE A 121 -5.03 1.11 -8.32
C ILE A 121 -4.50 -0.26 -8.74
N ILE A 122 -3.17 -0.47 -8.69
CA ILE A 122 -2.55 -1.76 -9.00
C ILE A 122 -3.11 -2.83 -8.05
N ASP A 123 -3.15 -2.51 -6.77
CA ASP A 123 -3.62 -3.37 -5.69
C ASP A 123 -5.10 -3.71 -5.77
N GLN A 124 -5.93 -2.74 -6.13
CA GLN A 124 -7.38 -2.89 -6.27
C GLN A 124 -7.74 -3.70 -7.52
N SER A 125 -6.88 -3.73 -8.54
CA SER A 125 -7.17 -4.33 -9.86
C SER A 125 -7.58 -5.80 -9.82
N PRO A 126 -7.05 -6.69 -8.95
CA PRO A 126 -7.50 -8.07 -8.84
C PRO A 126 -8.85 -8.20 -8.12
N PHE A 127 -9.33 -7.15 -7.45
CA PHE A 127 -10.53 -7.14 -6.61
C PHE A 127 -11.66 -6.28 -7.20
N VAL A 128 -11.85 -6.33 -8.51
CA VAL A 128 -12.90 -5.56 -9.22
C VAL A 128 -14.29 -5.73 -8.60
N ARG A 129 -14.59 -6.91 -8.05
CA ARG A 129 -15.88 -7.22 -7.41
C ARG A 129 -16.03 -6.62 -6.00
N ALA A 130 -14.94 -6.19 -5.37
CA ALA A 130 -14.92 -5.56 -4.05
C ALA A 130 -14.27 -4.17 -4.13
N PRO A 131 -14.94 -3.18 -4.77
CA PRO A 131 -14.35 -1.84 -4.99
C PRO A 131 -14.04 -1.09 -3.69
N LEU A 132 -14.64 -1.52 -2.58
CA LEU A 132 -14.43 -0.96 -1.26
C LEU A 132 -13.39 -1.75 -0.43
N ALA A 133 -12.68 -2.72 -1.04
CA ALA A 133 -11.72 -3.59 -0.35
C ALA A 133 -10.65 -2.80 0.40
N TYR A 134 -10.08 -1.79 -0.24
CA TYR A 134 -9.03 -0.95 0.32
C TYR A 134 -9.53 0.31 1.04
N PHE A 135 -10.81 0.39 1.39
CA PHE A 135 -11.26 1.38 2.37
C PHE A 135 -10.97 0.87 3.77
N LEU A 136 -10.14 1.59 4.51
CA LEU A 136 -9.75 1.24 5.87
C LEU A 136 -10.98 1.14 6.78
N ILE A 137 -11.95 2.05 6.65
CA ILE A 137 -13.20 2.01 7.43
C ILE A 137 -13.94 0.70 7.19
N ARG A 138 -14.03 0.26 5.94
CA ARG A 138 -14.69 -1.01 5.61
C ARG A 138 -13.93 -2.18 6.22
N ARG A 139 -12.60 -2.19 6.14
CA ARG A 139 -11.80 -3.27 6.76
C ARG A 139 -11.98 -3.31 8.27
N PHE A 140 -12.09 -2.16 8.95
CA PHE A 140 -12.46 -2.13 10.37
C PHE A 140 -13.84 -2.73 10.65
N ILE A 141 -14.87 -2.39 9.86
CA ILE A 141 -16.23 -2.95 10.01
C ILE A 141 -16.23 -4.47 9.89
N TYR A 142 -15.41 -5.02 8.97
CA TYR A 142 -15.26 -6.45 8.76
C TYR A 142 -14.19 -7.08 9.67
N ASN A 143 -13.70 -6.35 10.69
CA ASN A 143 -12.65 -6.79 11.60
C ASN A 143 -11.42 -7.37 10.88
N PHE A 144 -11.02 -6.72 9.79
CA PHE A 144 -9.93 -7.11 8.90
C PHE A 144 -10.06 -8.52 8.32
N ASN A 145 -11.27 -9.08 8.26
CA ASN A 145 -11.47 -10.41 7.69
C ASN A 145 -11.26 -10.38 6.17
N ILE A 146 -10.66 -11.45 5.62
CA ILE A 146 -10.49 -11.63 4.17
C ILE A 146 -11.81 -11.51 3.38
N SER A 147 -12.96 -11.76 4.01
CA SER A 147 -14.28 -11.56 3.41
C SER A 147 -14.54 -10.13 2.94
N ALA A 148 -13.85 -9.12 3.48
CA ALA A 148 -13.88 -7.76 2.93
C ALA A 148 -13.39 -7.73 1.47
N PHE A 149 -12.55 -8.66 1.02
CA PHE A 149 -12.05 -8.69 -0.35
C PHE A 149 -12.94 -9.52 -1.29
N ASN A 150 -13.97 -10.18 -0.76
CA ASN A 150 -14.95 -10.94 -1.51
C ASN A 150 -16.15 -10.04 -1.80
N GLY A 151 -16.46 -9.82 -3.07
CA GLY A 151 -17.46 -8.85 -3.55
C GLY A 151 -18.92 -9.22 -3.21
N HIS A 152 -19.29 -9.10 -1.94
CA HIS A 152 -20.63 -9.32 -1.40
C HIS A 152 -21.24 -8.02 -0.88
#